data_AF-A0A960ZJL0-F1
#
_entry.id   AF-A0A960ZJL0-F1
#
_cell.length_a   1.000
_cell.length_b   1.000
_cell.length_c   1.000
_cell.angle_alpha   90.00
_cell.angle_beta   90.00
_cell.angle_gamma   90.00
#
_symmetry.space_group_name_H-M   'P 1'
#
loop_
_entity.id
_entity.type
_entity.pdbx_description
1 polymer ?
#
loop_
_entity_poly.entity_id
_entity_poly.type
_entity_poly.pdbx_seq_one_letter_code
_entity_poly.pdbx_strand_id
1 'polypeptide(L)'
;MRITESLESALGSAHDLALNSHHEFITPEHILMSLLDDETTRNALVAVGCDTELLAADLTDFFNTEMHSYPDSEVTPEYSEQAQFLLEFSAMHVQMSGKEELSGLHILAAIFRLGESNAVYFLEKQNITRFDIVRYISHGIGKNKEANTESASTSTNSENDPLKAYCIDLTQKARDGEIDPMIGRDRELERVIHILARRRKNNPVLVGDAGVGKTSIIEGLATAIVEEKVPQFLLKKTIMTLNMAALMGGTRFRGDFEERMDALLKKLEDNTDVILFIDEIHTIIGAGAASGGSLDASNLLKPALANGRLRCVGATTWKEYNMIFEKDMALSRRFQKVEVNEPDEEDAYKILDGLKPRYEKFHSVQYAPASLRSAVALSRRYISDRRLPDKAIDLMDEAGAGARVAGQLNRRITSTDMEKLISRITGIPTSSMKTSEKKAILNLEEQLKKRIFGQDAAITAVSAALETSRAGLQSPDKPDGVFLFAGPTGTGKTELSKSLAEILGIEFIRFDMSEYMERHAVSRLIGSPPGYIGYEQGG
;
A
#
# COMPACT_ATOMS: atom_id res chain seq x y z
N MET A 1 32.64 -17.11 4.31
CA MET A 1 31.63 -18.15 4.03
C MET A 1 32.36 -19.47 3.89
N ARG A 2 31.94 -20.51 4.62
CA ARG A 2 32.50 -21.87 4.54
C ARG A 2 31.55 -22.76 3.74
N ILE A 3 32.08 -23.68 2.94
CA ILE A 3 31.30 -24.70 2.24
C ILE A 3 31.24 -25.93 3.16
N THR A 4 30.08 -26.56 3.30
CA THR A 4 29.95 -27.78 4.10
C THR A 4 30.71 -28.93 3.44
N GLU A 5 31.38 -29.77 4.23
CA GLU A 5 32.14 -30.94 3.71
C GLU A 5 31.29 -31.85 2.81
N SER A 6 30.00 -32.04 3.13
CA SER A 6 29.09 -32.84 2.30
C SER A 6 28.82 -32.22 0.93
N LEU A 7 28.77 -30.88 0.86
CA LEU A 7 28.59 -30.16 -0.40
C LEU A 7 29.88 -30.18 -1.24
N GLU A 8 31.04 -30.02 -0.60
CA GLU A 8 32.34 -30.13 -1.28
C GLU A 8 32.51 -31.53 -1.89
N SER A 9 32.14 -32.58 -1.15
CA SER A 9 32.10 -33.95 -1.67
C SER A 9 31.14 -34.10 -2.85
N ALA A 10 29.92 -33.54 -2.76
CA ALA A 10 28.94 -33.63 -3.83
C ALA A 10 29.40 -32.91 -5.11
N LEU A 11 30.08 -31.76 -5.00
CA LEU A 11 30.66 -31.07 -6.17
C LEU A 11 31.81 -31.87 -6.79
N GLY A 12 32.62 -32.54 -5.97
CA GLY A 12 33.63 -33.49 -6.46
C GLY A 12 32.99 -34.65 -7.23
N SER A 13 31.92 -35.24 -6.71
CA SER A 13 31.18 -36.31 -7.40
C SER A 13 30.52 -35.84 -8.71
N ALA A 14 30.06 -34.59 -8.79
CA ALA A 14 29.55 -34.02 -10.05
C ALA A 14 30.65 -33.89 -11.11
N HIS A 15 31.86 -33.50 -10.71
CA HIS A 15 33.02 -33.45 -11.59
C HIS A 15 33.42 -34.86 -12.08
N ASP A 16 33.50 -35.84 -11.17
CA ASP A 16 33.81 -37.22 -11.52
C ASP A 16 32.75 -37.85 -12.43
N LEU A 17 31.47 -37.52 -12.23
CA LEU A 17 30.37 -37.94 -13.10
C LEU A 17 30.56 -37.41 -14.52
N ALA A 18 30.79 -36.10 -14.67
CA ALA A 18 31.02 -35.49 -15.99
C ALA A 18 32.25 -36.09 -16.68
N LEU A 19 33.34 -36.33 -15.92
CA LEU A 19 34.58 -36.91 -16.44
C LEU A 19 34.37 -38.35 -16.91
N ASN A 20 33.70 -39.19 -16.12
CA ASN A 20 33.46 -40.60 -16.46
C ASN A 20 32.44 -40.77 -17.59
N SER A 21 31.51 -39.82 -17.74
CA SER A 21 30.56 -39.77 -18.87
C SER A 21 31.13 -39.06 -20.10
N HIS A 22 32.40 -38.63 -20.06
CA HIS A 22 33.07 -37.89 -21.14
C HIS A 22 32.30 -36.63 -21.61
N HIS A 23 31.67 -35.92 -20.67
CA HIS A 23 30.99 -34.66 -20.92
C HIS A 23 31.95 -33.47 -20.80
N GLU A 24 31.87 -32.54 -21.74
CA GLU A 24 32.72 -31.33 -21.75
C GLU A 24 32.42 -30.38 -20.58
N PHE A 25 31.16 -30.37 -20.11
CA PHE A 25 30.71 -29.44 -19.09
C PHE A 25 30.04 -30.11 -17.90
N ILE A 26 30.35 -29.59 -16.70
CA ILE A 26 29.58 -29.83 -15.48
C ILE A 26 28.38 -28.88 -15.51
N THR A 27 27.19 -29.47 -15.59
CA THR A 27 25.91 -28.75 -15.71
C THR A 27 25.10 -28.80 -14.42
N PRO A 28 24.04 -27.98 -14.27
CA PRO A 28 23.14 -28.05 -13.12
C PRO A 28 22.56 -29.46 -12.89
N GLU A 29 22.38 -30.25 -13.94
CA GLU A 29 21.92 -31.64 -13.87
C GLU A 29 22.95 -32.55 -13.20
N HIS A 30 24.25 -32.38 -13.49
CA HIS A 30 25.34 -33.11 -12.83
C HIS A 30 25.38 -32.79 -11.33
N ILE A 31 25.20 -31.51 -10.98
CA ILE A 31 25.14 -31.05 -9.59
C ILE A 31 23.88 -31.61 -8.91
N LEU A 32 22.72 -31.60 -9.57
CA LEU A 32 21.49 -32.17 -9.03
C LEU A 32 21.64 -33.68 -8.76
N MET A 33 22.25 -34.41 -9.69
CA MET A 33 22.53 -35.84 -9.55
C MET A 33 23.43 -36.11 -8.34
N SER A 34 24.53 -35.36 -8.18
CA SER A 34 25.45 -35.57 -7.05
C SER A 34 24.86 -35.13 -5.70
N LEU A 35 23.95 -34.17 -5.70
CA LEU A 35 23.21 -33.77 -4.49
C LEU A 35 22.27 -34.87 -3.96
N LEU A 36 21.95 -35.91 -4.75
CA LEU A 36 21.20 -37.08 -4.28
C LEU A 36 22.00 -37.95 -3.31
N ASP A 37 23.33 -37.89 -3.38
CA ASP A 37 24.22 -38.63 -2.49
C ASP A 37 24.38 -37.93 -1.13
N ASP A 38 24.27 -36.59 -1.10
CA ASP A 38 24.26 -35.81 0.13
C ASP A 38 23.00 -36.11 0.96
N GLU A 39 23.19 -36.76 2.11
CA GLU A 39 22.10 -37.21 2.99
C GLU A 39 21.16 -36.06 3.38
N THR A 40 21.70 -34.86 3.61
CA THR A 40 20.87 -33.71 4.00
C THR A 40 19.94 -33.25 2.86
N THR A 41 20.46 -33.23 1.63
CA THR A 41 19.71 -32.82 0.44
C THR A 41 18.75 -33.91 -0.02
N ARG A 42 19.15 -35.18 0.03
CA ARG A 42 18.27 -36.34 -0.23
C ARG A 42 17.08 -36.36 0.73
N ASN A 43 17.31 -36.17 2.03
CA ASN A 43 16.24 -36.13 3.02
C ASN A 43 15.25 -34.99 2.76
N ALA A 44 15.73 -33.83 2.29
CA ALA A 44 14.87 -32.73 1.89
C ALA A 44 13.98 -33.08 0.70
N LEU A 45 14.56 -33.67 -0.34
CA LEU A 45 13.83 -34.12 -1.53
C LEU A 45 12.76 -35.16 -1.18
N VAL A 46 13.13 -36.20 -0.41
CA VAL A 46 12.19 -37.23 0.04
C VAL A 46 11.07 -36.62 0.89
N ALA A 47 11.39 -35.68 1.78
CA ALA A 47 10.40 -35.02 2.62
C ALA A 47 9.37 -34.23 1.80
N VAL A 48 9.77 -33.67 0.65
CA VAL A 48 8.84 -32.94 -0.24
C VAL A 48 8.13 -33.83 -1.25
N GLY A 49 8.30 -35.15 -1.16
CA GLY A 49 7.62 -36.12 -2.01
C GLY A 49 8.35 -36.44 -3.32
N CYS A 50 9.65 -36.14 -3.40
CA CYS A 50 10.50 -36.60 -4.50
C CYS A 50 10.74 -38.11 -4.38
N ASP A 51 10.52 -38.83 -5.48
CA ASP A 51 11.09 -40.15 -5.70
C ASP A 51 12.52 -39.97 -6.24
N THR A 52 13.50 -40.08 -5.33
CA THR A 52 14.91 -39.85 -5.66
C THR A 52 15.49 -40.94 -6.55
N GLU A 53 14.94 -42.16 -6.53
CA GLU A 53 15.36 -43.24 -7.43
C GLU A 53 14.89 -42.96 -8.86
N LEU A 54 13.64 -42.53 -9.01
CA LEU A 54 13.10 -42.11 -10.30
C LEU A 54 13.83 -40.86 -10.84
N LEU A 55 14.15 -39.90 -9.97
CA LEU A 55 14.88 -38.68 -10.36
C LEU A 55 16.29 -39.02 -10.86
N ALA A 56 17.00 -39.92 -10.17
CA ALA A 56 18.30 -40.42 -10.58
C ALA A 56 18.24 -41.16 -11.93
N ALA A 57 17.21 -41.99 -12.14
CA ALA A 57 17.00 -42.70 -13.39
C ALA A 57 16.73 -41.74 -14.57
N ASP A 58 15.86 -40.75 -14.37
CA ASP A 58 15.55 -39.72 -15.37
C ASP A 58 16.79 -38.89 -15.74
N LEU A 59 17.60 -38.49 -14.75
CA LEU A 59 18.86 -37.76 -14.98
C LEU A 59 19.90 -38.63 -15.71
N THR A 60 20.00 -39.91 -15.36
CA THR A 60 20.91 -40.86 -16.02
C THR A 60 20.51 -41.09 -17.47
N ASP A 61 19.22 -41.20 -17.76
CA ASP A 61 18.72 -41.31 -19.13
C ASP A 61 19.05 -40.05 -19.94
N PHE A 62 18.83 -38.87 -19.37
CA PHE A 62 19.21 -37.58 -19.97
C PHE A 62 20.69 -37.49 -20.31
N PHE A 63 21.58 -37.89 -19.40
CA PHE A 63 23.02 -37.93 -19.64
C PHE A 63 23.41 -38.84 -20.80
N ASN A 64 22.74 -39.98 -20.97
CA ASN A 64 23.07 -40.95 -22.00
C ASN A 64 22.44 -40.65 -23.37
N THR A 65 21.34 -39.88 -23.41
CA THR A 65 20.53 -39.70 -24.62
C THR A 65 20.59 -38.29 -25.20
N GLU A 66 20.63 -37.27 -24.35
CA GLU A 66 20.53 -35.86 -24.76
C GLU A 66 21.89 -35.12 -24.69
N MET A 67 22.84 -35.63 -23.90
CA MET A 67 24.20 -35.09 -23.84
C MET A 67 25.17 -35.81 -24.77
N HIS A 68 26.04 -35.03 -25.43
CA HIS A 68 27.07 -35.58 -26.32
C HIS A 68 28.30 -35.96 -25.50
N SER A 69 28.70 -37.23 -25.60
CA SER A 69 29.93 -37.77 -25.00
C SER A 69 31.10 -37.67 -25.98
N TYR A 70 32.27 -37.25 -25.50
CA TYR A 70 33.51 -37.09 -26.26
C TYR A 70 34.62 -38.03 -25.75
N PRO A 71 34.53 -39.35 -26.02
CA PRO A 71 35.42 -40.36 -25.41
C PRO A 71 36.90 -40.23 -25.83
N ASP A 72 37.18 -39.62 -26.98
CA ASP A 72 38.54 -39.41 -27.50
C ASP A 72 39.16 -38.06 -27.08
N SER A 73 38.48 -37.30 -26.23
CA SER A 73 38.91 -35.97 -25.78
C SER A 73 39.60 -36.06 -24.41
N GLU A 74 40.83 -35.56 -24.29
CA GLU A 74 41.55 -35.42 -22.99
C GLU A 74 41.09 -34.17 -22.19
N VAL A 75 39.93 -33.60 -22.49
CA VAL A 75 39.45 -32.35 -21.89
C VAL A 75 38.91 -32.61 -20.49
N THR A 76 39.43 -31.87 -19.51
CA THR A 76 38.91 -31.82 -18.15
C THR A 76 37.58 -31.04 -18.13
N PRO A 77 36.48 -31.59 -17.58
CA PRO A 77 35.20 -30.92 -17.60
C PRO A 77 35.22 -29.57 -16.89
N GLU A 78 34.70 -28.54 -17.54
CA GLU A 78 34.56 -27.20 -16.94
C GLU A 78 33.12 -26.94 -16.50
N TYR A 79 32.88 -26.05 -15.53
CA TYR A 79 31.51 -25.67 -15.19
C TYR A 79 30.87 -24.88 -16.32
N SER A 80 29.69 -25.32 -16.77
CA SER A 80 28.83 -24.54 -17.68
C SER A 80 28.45 -23.18 -17.07
N GLU A 81 28.10 -22.19 -17.91
CA GLU A 81 27.67 -20.86 -17.43
C GLU A 81 26.51 -20.94 -16.41
N GLN A 82 25.55 -21.85 -16.63
CA GLN A 82 24.43 -22.05 -15.70
C GLN A 82 24.87 -22.65 -14.37
N ALA A 83 25.84 -23.58 -14.38
CA ALA A 83 26.39 -24.15 -13.16
C ALA A 83 27.25 -23.14 -12.39
N GLN A 84 28.04 -22.31 -13.08
CA GLN A 84 28.80 -21.23 -12.45
C GLN A 84 27.85 -20.21 -11.80
N PHE A 85 26.83 -19.75 -12.52
CA PHE A 85 25.81 -18.85 -11.99
C PHE A 85 25.10 -19.46 -10.77
N LEU A 86 24.76 -20.76 -10.80
CA LEU A 86 24.14 -21.45 -9.68
C LEU A 86 24.99 -21.37 -8.40
N LEU A 87 26.29 -21.64 -8.52
CA LEU A 87 27.23 -21.61 -7.40
C LEU A 87 27.42 -20.19 -6.87
N GLU A 88 27.65 -19.21 -7.74
CA GLU A 88 27.82 -17.80 -7.39
C GLU A 88 26.56 -17.22 -6.74
N PHE A 89 25.39 -17.48 -7.32
CA PHE A 89 24.11 -17.02 -6.80
C PHE A 89 23.83 -17.61 -5.42
N SER A 90 24.12 -18.90 -5.22
CA SER A 90 23.95 -19.57 -3.93
C SER A 90 24.86 -18.95 -2.87
N ALA A 91 26.13 -18.68 -3.21
CA ALA A 91 27.08 -18.03 -2.32
C ALA A 91 26.65 -16.61 -1.93
N MET A 92 26.27 -15.78 -2.92
CA MET A 92 25.78 -14.43 -2.70
C MET A 92 24.54 -14.43 -1.79
N HIS A 93 23.60 -15.34 -2.04
CA HIS A 93 22.36 -15.41 -1.26
C HIS A 93 22.61 -15.82 0.20
N VAL A 94 23.52 -16.76 0.46
CA VAL A 94 23.93 -17.14 1.82
C VAL A 94 24.54 -15.93 2.53
N GLN A 95 25.44 -15.20 1.87
CA GLN A 95 26.09 -14.01 2.42
C GLN A 95 25.07 -12.89 2.73
N MET A 96 24.10 -12.62 1.86
CA MET A 96 23.03 -11.64 2.11
C MET A 96 22.08 -12.06 3.23
N SER A 97 21.89 -13.37 3.44
CA SER A 97 21.07 -13.91 4.52
C SER A 97 21.75 -13.90 5.91
N GLY A 98 23.00 -13.44 6.00
CA GLY A 98 23.78 -13.39 7.23
C GLY A 98 24.23 -14.75 7.75
N LYS A 99 24.18 -15.79 6.90
CA LYS A 99 24.66 -17.15 7.23
C LYS A 99 26.13 -17.29 6.86
N GLU A 100 26.87 -18.07 7.65
CA GLU A 100 28.30 -18.28 7.44
C GLU A 100 28.63 -19.53 6.61
N GLU A 101 27.64 -20.41 6.38
CA GLU A 101 27.81 -21.73 5.76
C GLU A 101 26.92 -21.95 4.53
N LEU A 102 27.52 -22.41 3.43
CA LEU A 102 26.87 -22.83 2.19
C LEU A 102 26.76 -24.37 2.17
N SER A 103 25.55 -24.89 1.94
CA SER A 103 25.25 -26.33 1.94
C SER A 103 24.44 -26.77 0.71
N GLY A 104 24.33 -28.08 0.49
CA GLY A 104 23.58 -28.67 -0.63
C GLY A 104 22.13 -28.18 -0.74
N LEU A 105 21.46 -27.94 0.40
CA LEU A 105 20.12 -27.36 0.44
C LEU A 105 20.03 -25.98 -0.19
N HIS A 106 21.07 -25.15 -0.03
CA HIS A 106 21.10 -23.82 -0.63
C HIS A 106 21.25 -23.90 -2.14
N ILE A 107 22.07 -24.83 -2.63
CA ILE A 107 22.19 -25.11 -4.07
C ILE A 107 20.86 -25.64 -4.62
N LEU A 108 20.25 -26.62 -3.96
CA LEU A 108 18.96 -27.19 -4.38
C LEU A 108 17.87 -26.12 -4.48
N ALA A 109 17.79 -25.19 -3.53
CA ALA A 109 16.85 -24.07 -3.57
C ALA A 109 17.17 -23.05 -4.69
N ALA A 110 18.44 -22.96 -5.10
CA ALA A 110 18.91 -22.07 -6.15
C ALA A 110 18.74 -22.65 -7.56
N ILE A 111 18.68 -23.97 -7.74
CA ILE A 111 18.44 -24.63 -9.05
C ILE A 111 17.17 -24.07 -9.71
N PHE A 112 16.10 -23.86 -8.94
CA PHE A 112 14.85 -23.26 -9.42
C PHE A 112 14.97 -21.79 -9.90
N ARG A 113 16.14 -21.15 -9.80
CA ARG A 113 16.41 -19.84 -10.40
C ARG A 113 16.97 -19.92 -11.81
N LEU A 114 17.41 -21.09 -12.24
CA LEU A 114 17.99 -21.31 -13.56
C LEU A 114 16.97 -21.33 -14.70
N GLY A 115 15.67 -21.18 -14.40
CA GLY A 115 14.62 -21.10 -15.41
C GLY A 115 14.54 -22.38 -16.25
N GLU A 116 14.68 -22.25 -17.57
CA GLU A 116 14.63 -23.34 -18.58
C GLU A 116 15.85 -24.29 -18.51
N SER A 117 16.17 -24.84 -17.34
CA SER A 117 17.18 -25.89 -17.14
C SER A 117 16.50 -27.26 -17.02
N ASN A 118 17.14 -28.31 -17.55
CA ASN A 118 16.62 -29.67 -17.43
C ASN A 118 16.59 -30.13 -15.97
N ALA A 119 17.49 -29.64 -15.12
CA ALA A 119 17.46 -29.87 -13.67
C ALA A 119 16.14 -29.39 -13.04
N VAL A 120 15.64 -28.22 -13.45
CA VAL A 120 14.33 -27.70 -13.00
C VAL A 120 13.20 -28.54 -13.59
N TYR A 121 13.27 -28.89 -14.87
CA TYR A 121 12.28 -29.73 -15.53
C TYR A 121 12.07 -31.07 -14.83
N PHE A 122 13.14 -31.78 -14.45
CA PHE A 122 13.02 -33.08 -13.76
C PHE A 122 12.43 -32.96 -12.35
N LEU A 123 12.73 -31.88 -11.63
CA LEU A 123 12.10 -31.58 -10.34
C LEU A 123 10.61 -31.26 -10.51
N GLU A 124 10.25 -30.46 -11.51
CA GLU A 124 8.86 -30.10 -11.82
C GLU A 124 8.04 -31.29 -12.34
N LYS A 125 8.66 -32.21 -13.09
CA LYS A 125 8.04 -33.48 -13.53
C LYS A 125 7.53 -34.31 -12.35
N GLN A 126 8.17 -34.19 -11.19
CA GLN A 126 7.73 -34.83 -9.94
C GLN A 126 6.88 -33.91 -9.03
N ASN A 127 6.38 -32.79 -9.54
CA ASN A 127 5.63 -31.77 -8.81
C ASN A 127 6.39 -31.17 -7.61
N ILE A 128 7.72 -31.09 -7.70
CA ILE A 128 8.55 -30.44 -6.69
C ILE A 128 8.74 -28.99 -7.11
N THR A 129 8.42 -28.08 -6.20
CA THR A 129 8.57 -26.64 -6.43
C THR A 129 9.67 -26.06 -5.56
N ARG A 130 10.18 -24.89 -5.96
CA ARG A 130 11.09 -24.10 -5.10
C ARG A 130 10.50 -23.86 -3.71
N PHE A 131 9.19 -23.63 -3.65
CA PHE A 131 8.47 -23.40 -2.41
C PHE A 131 8.62 -24.59 -1.45
N ASP A 132 8.47 -25.81 -1.96
CA ASP A 132 8.59 -27.04 -1.16
C ASP A 132 9.97 -27.15 -0.49
N ILE A 133 11.05 -26.90 -1.25
CA ILE A 133 12.43 -26.97 -0.74
C ILE A 133 12.71 -25.84 0.27
N VAL A 134 12.29 -24.61 -0.01
CA VAL A 134 12.47 -23.48 0.92
C VAL A 134 11.68 -23.67 2.21
N ARG A 135 10.48 -24.28 2.13
CA ARG A 135 9.65 -24.65 3.28
C ARG A 135 10.35 -25.70 4.14
N TYR A 136 10.93 -26.72 3.53
CA TYR A 136 11.71 -27.74 4.25
C TYR A 136 12.94 -27.12 4.95
N ILE A 137 13.69 -26.25 4.27
CA ILE A 137 14.87 -25.57 4.84
C ILE A 137 14.49 -24.70 6.05
N SER A 138 13.31 -24.07 6.02
CA SER A 138 12.89 -23.12 7.05
C SER A 138 12.24 -23.79 8.27
N HIS A 139 11.50 -24.88 8.07
CA HIS A 139 10.65 -25.47 9.12
C HIS A 139 10.85 -26.98 9.35
N GLY A 140 11.59 -27.69 8.49
CA GLY A 140 11.78 -29.15 8.58
C GLY A 140 10.50 -29.96 8.34
N ILE A 141 9.48 -29.37 7.71
CA ILE A 141 8.18 -29.99 7.46
C ILE A 141 8.12 -30.47 6.02
N GLY A 142 7.95 -31.79 5.84
CA GLY A 142 7.73 -32.43 4.55
C GLY A 142 6.26 -32.42 4.11
N LYS A 143 6.02 -32.53 2.80
CA LYS A 143 4.71 -32.53 2.13
C LYS A 143 3.80 -33.66 2.63
N ASN A 144 4.38 -34.81 3.02
CA ASN A 144 3.64 -35.97 3.54
C ASN A 144 3.17 -35.85 5.01
N LYS A 145 3.57 -34.81 5.77
CA LYS A 145 3.01 -34.58 7.11
C LYS A 145 1.60 -33.97 7.07
N GLU A 146 1.11 -33.52 5.92
CA GLU A 146 -0.25 -32.98 5.78
C GLU A 146 -1.34 -34.06 5.70
N ALA A 147 -0.99 -35.32 5.37
CA ALA A 147 -1.99 -36.38 5.16
C ALA A 147 -2.38 -37.18 6.43
N ASN A 148 -1.63 -37.07 7.54
CA ASN A 148 -1.83 -37.90 8.74
C ASN A 148 -2.19 -37.11 10.02
N THR A 149 -2.53 -35.82 9.90
CA THR A 149 -2.98 -34.99 11.04
C THR A 149 -4.50 -34.75 11.06
N GLU A 150 -5.27 -35.46 10.25
CA GLU A 150 -6.73 -35.59 10.40
C GLU A 150 -7.07 -36.83 11.22
N SER A 151 -6.76 -36.83 12.52
CA SER A 151 -7.46 -37.63 13.57
C SER A 151 -6.70 -37.56 14.90
N ALA A 152 -6.79 -36.42 15.58
CA ALA A 152 -6.61 -36.38 17.04
C ALA A 152 -7.46 -35.24 17.59
N SER A 153 -8.70 -35.59 17.96
CA SER A 153 -9.54 -34.74 18.79
C SER A 153 -8.90 -34.53 20.17
N THR A 154 -9.09 -33.32 20.69
CA THR A 154 -9.00 -32.88 22.11
C THR A 154 -7.65 -32.34 22.58
N SER A 155 -7.46 -31.02 22.44
CA SER A 155 -7.25 -30.13 23.59
C SER A 155 -7.37 -28.68 23.14
N THR A 156 -8.24 -27.95 23.83
CA THR A 156 -8.37 -26.50 23.77
C THR A 156 -7.05 -25.82 24.14
N ASN A 157 -6.26 -25.45 23.12
CA ASN A 157 -5.37 -24.30 23.23
C ASN A 157 -6.02 -23.15 22.46
N SER A 158 -6.69 -22.28 23.21
CA SER A 158 -7.27 -21.01 22.77
C SER A 158 -6.22 -19.96 22.34
N GLU A 159 -4.95 -20.35 22.18
CA GLU A 159 -3.83 -19.47 21.85
C GLU A 159 -3.53 -19.36 20.34
N ASN A 160 -4.06 -20.24 19.48
CA ASN A 160 -3.83 -20.18 18.04
C ASN A 160 -5.14 -20.00 17.24
N ASP A 161 -5.96 -19.03 17.61
CA ASP A 161 -7.10 -18.61 16.77
C ASP A 161 -6.63 -17.59 15.71
N PRO A 162 -6.62 -17.92 14.39
CA PRO A 162 -6.20 -16.99 13.35
C PRO A 162 -7.00 -15.67 13.34
N LEU A 163 -8.28 -15.70 13.72
CA LEU A 163 -9.10 -14.49 13.79
C LEU A 163 -8.64 -13.56 14.91
N LYS A 164 -8.21 -14.11 16.05
CA LYS A 164 -7.68 -13.30 17.15
C LYS A 164 -6.25 -12.85 16.89
N ALA A 165 -5.47 -13.65 16.18
CA ALA A 165 -4.08 -13.34 15.87
C ALA A 165 -3.95 -12.25 14.79
N TYR A 166 -4.82 -12.27 13.78
CA TYR A 166 -4.68 -11.44 12.58
C TYR A 166 -5.82 -10.47 12.32
N CYS A 167 -6.87 -10.48 13.15
CA CYS A 167 -7.94 -9.49 13.07
C CYS A 167 -8.13 -8.71 14.37
N ILE A 168 -8.73 -7.53 14.23
CA ILE A 168 -9.19 -6.69 15.32
C ILE A 168 -10.71 -6.70 15.31
N ASP A 169 -11.35 -7.05 16.43
CA ASP A 169 -12.81 -7.05 16.55
C ASP A 169 -13.34 -5.62 16.78
N LEU A 170 -13.96 -5.03 15.75
CA LEU A 170 -14.58 -3.72 15.84
C LEU A 170 -15.87 -3.74 16.64
N THR A 171 -16.62 -4.85 16.62
CA THR A 171 -17.83 -5.01 17.42
C THR A 171 -17.48 -5.03 18.90
N GLN A 172 -16.35 -5.63 19.28
CA GLN A 172 -15.86 -5.58 20.65
C GLN A 172 -15.41 -4.16 21.03
N LYS A 173 -14.62 -3.48 20.20
CA LYS A 173 -14.26 -2.07 20.43
C LYS A 173 -15.47 -1.14 20.57
N ALA A 174 -16.54 -1.39 19.82
CA ALA A 174 -17.80 -0.66 19.96
C ALA A 174 -18.44 -0.90 21.34
N ARG A 175 -18.49 -2.14 21.84
CA ARG A 175 -18.99 -2.47 23.19
C ARG A 175 -18.16 -1.80 24.29
N ASP A 176 -16.86 -1.72 24.08
CA ASP A 176 -15.91 -1.10 25.01
C ASP A 176 -15.97 0.44 24.97
N GLY A 177 -16.72 1.02 24.02
CA GLY A 177 -16.89 2.46 23.85
C GLY A 177 -15.68 3.16 23.24
N GLU A 178 -14.76 2.41 22.62
CA GLU A 178 -13.52 2.92 22.04
C GLU A 178 -13.71 3.50 20.62
N ILE A 179 -14.84 3.23 19.98
CA ILE A 179 -15.15 3.71 18.62
C ILE A 179 -15.76 5.10 18.66
N ASP A 180 -15.27 6.01 17.81
CA ASP A 180 -15.83 7.35 17.65
C ASP A 180 -17.22 7.32 16.98
N PRO A 181 -18.12 8.24 17.36
CA PRO A 181 -19.46 8.29 16.77
C PRO A 181 -19.38 8.61 15.27
N MET A 182 -20.17 7.88 14.46
CA MET A 182 -20.35 8.18 13.05
C MET A 182 -21.35 9.34 12.88
N ILE A 183 -20.93 10.42 12.22
CA ILE A 183 -21.78 11.60 11.95
C ILE A 183 -21.98 11.80 10.44
N GLY A 184 -23.24 11.96 10.02
CA GLY A 184 -23.58 12.42 8.67
C GLY A 184 -23.35 11.41 7.53
N ARG A 185 -23.15 10.12 7.85
CA ARG A 185 -22.88 9.04 6.87
C ARG A 185 -23.96 7.97 6.82
N ASP A 186 -25.19 8.31 7.21
CA ASP A 186 -26.31 7.36 7.29
C ASP A 186 -26.65 6.74 5.94
N ARG A 187 -26.56 7.53 4.85
CA ARG A 187 -26.87 7.06 3.49
C ARG A 187 -25.87 6.01 3.00
N GLU A 188 -24.58 6.24 3.24
CA GLU A 188 -23.51 5.30 2.91
C GLU A 188 -23.63 4.03 3.75
N LEU A 189 -23.92 4.15 5.05
CA LEU A 189 -24.16 3.02 5.94
C LEU A 189 -25.36 2.18 5.48
N GLU A 190 -26.49 2.81 5.19
CA GLU A 190 -27.68 2.14 4.66
C GLU A 190 -27.38 1.41 3.35
N ARG A 191 -26.59 2.04 2.47
CA ARG A 191 -26.14 1.42 1.22
C ARG A 191 -25.26 0.19 1.47
N VAL A 192 -24.35 0.23 2.43
CA VAL A 192 -23.53 -0.92 2.85
C VAL A 192 -24.42 -2.06 3.35
N ILE A 193 -25.38 -1.78 4.22
CA ILE A 193 -26.33 -2.77 4.75
C ILE A 193 -27.14 -3.41 3.62
N HIS A 194 -27.65 -2.61 2.68
CA HIS A 194 -28.38 -3.10 1.51
C HIS A 194 -27.53 -4.03 0.64
N ILE A 195 -26.24 -3.73 0.46
CA ILE A 195 -25.34 -4.58 -0.31
C ILE A 195 -25.09 -5.91 0.42
N LEU A 196 -24.82 -5.87 1.72
CA LEU A 196 -24.59 -7.07 2.54
C LEU A 196 -25.80 -8.02 2.56
N ALA A 197 -27.02 -7.49 2.39
CA ALA A 197 -28.24 -8.29 2.31
C ALA A 197 -28.42 -9.03 0.96
N ARG A 198 -27.64 -8.71 -0.07
CA ARG A 198 -27.81 -9.31 -1.40
C ARG A 198 -27.37 -10.78 -1.43
N ARG A 199 -27.95 -11.55 -2.35
CA ARG A 199 -27.55 -12.95 -2.62
C ARG A 199 -26.29 -13.05 -3.49
N ARG A 200 -26.06 -12.09 -4.38
CA ARG A 200 -24.89 -11.98 -5.26
C ARG A 200 -24.41 -10.53 -5.24
N LYS A 201 -23.10 -10.31 -5.43
CA LYS A 201 -22.47 -8.98 -5.27
C LYS A 201 -22.76 -8.39 -3.89
N ASN A 202 -22.54 -9.20 -2.87
CA ASN A 202 -22.87 -8.93 -1.47
C ASN A 202 -21.70 -8.37 -0.67
N ASN A 203 -20.60 -8.03 -1.33
CA ASN A 203 -19.44 -7.41 -0.71
C ASN A 203 -19.40 -5.93 -1.11
N PRO A 204 -19.62 -4.98 -0.20
CA PRO A 204 -19.44 -3.57 -0.51
C PRO A 204 -17.96 -3.21 -0.62
N VAL A 205 -17.64 -2.28 -1.52
CA VAL A 205 -16.33 -1.63 -1.56
C VAL A 205 -16.54 -0.11 -1.46
N LEU A 206 -16.05 0.46 -0.37
CA LEU A 206 -16.05 1.90 -0.11
C LEU A 206 -14.96 2.55 -0.96
N VAL A 207 -15.35 3.43 -1.87
CA VAL A 207 -14.43 4.13 -2.79
C VAL A 207 -14.54 5.63 -2.54
N GLY A 208 -13.42 6.22 -2.15
CA GLY A 208 -13.31 7.66 -1.85
C GLY A 208 -11.88 8.04 -1.54
N ASP A 209 -11.56 9.33 -1.56
CA ASP A 209 -10.19 9.81 -1.27
C ASP A 209 -9.73 9.41 0.15
N ALA A 210 -8.43 9.47 0.41
CA ALA A 210 -7.91 9.28 1.77
C ALA A 210 -8.44 10.40 2.69
N GLY A 211 -8.76 10.05 3.95
CA GLY A 211 -9.24 11.03 4.94
C GLY A 211 -10.74 11.39 4.89
N VAL A 212 -11.53 10.87 3.95
CA VAL A 212 -12.98 11.19 3.87
C VAL A 212 -13.86 10.48 4.91
N GLY A 213 -13.30 9.59 5.72
CA GLY A 213 -14.01 8.83 6.76
C GLY A 213 -14.59 7.48 6.30
N LYS A 214 -13.90 6.74 5.41
CA LYS A 214 -14.32 5.40 4.96
C LYS A 214 -14.42 4.42 6.13
N THR A 215 -13.40 4.39 7.00
CA THR A 215 -13.32 3.52 8.18
C THR A 215 -14.44 3.82 9.18
N SER A 216 -14.78 5.10 9.36
CA SER A 216 -15.85 5.55 10.25
C SER A 216 -17.24 4.99 9.89
N ILE A 217 -17.49 4.67 8.61
CA ILE A 217 -18.74 4.01 8.18
C ILE A 217 -18.83 2.58 8.72
N ILE A 218 -17.70 1.87 8.74
CA ILE A 218 -17.64 0.47 9.20
C ILE A 218 -17.65 0.40 10.72
N GLU A 219 -16.97 1.32 11.38
CA GLU A 219 -17.07 1.56 12.81
C GLU A 219 -18.50 1.94 13.22
N GLY A 220 -19.18 2.76 12.43
CA GLY A 220 -20.61 3.05 12.56
C GLY A 220 -21.48 1.81 12.42
N LEU A 221 -21.19 0.92 11.47
CA LEU A 221 -21.87 -0.37 11.33
C LEU A 221 -21.64 -1.26 12.56
N ALA A 222 -20.42 -1.32 13.10
CA ALA A 222 -20.11 -2.09 14.31
C ALA A 222 -20.93 -1.58 15.51
N THR A 223 -20.98 -0.25 15.68
CA THR A 223 -21.78 0.40 16.72
C THR A 223 -23.27 0.11 16.55
N ALA A 224 -23.80 0.23 15.32
CA ALA A 224 -25.20 -0.05 15.03
C ALA A 224 -25.57 -1.53 15.30
N ILE A 225 -24.66 -2.47 15.08
CA ILE A 225 -24.86 -3.89 15.44
C ILE A 225 -24.95 -4.04 16.97
N VAL A 226 -24.04 -3.43 17.72
CA VAL A 226 -24.02 -3.50 19.20
C VAL A 226 -25.26 -2.87 19.81
N GLU A 227 -25.73 -1.77 19.24
CA GLU A 227 -26.94 -1.06 19.67
C GLU A 227 -28.24 -1.70 19.14
N GLU A 228 -28.16 -2.83 18.43
CA GLU A 228 -29.29 -3.52 17.81
C GLU A 228 -30.11 -2.65 16.81
N LYS A 229 -29.48 -1.62 16.24
CA LYS A 229 -30.07 -0.70 15.24
C LYS A 229 -29.85 -1.17 13.80
N VAL A 230 -29.74 -2.48 13.59
CA VAL A 230 -29.54 -3.10 12.26
C VAL A 230 -30.65 -4.12 11.97
N PRO A 231 -30.91 -4.44 10.69
CA PRO A 231 -31.86 -5.50 10.34
C PRO A 231 -31.48 -6.86 10.94
N GLN A 232 -32.48 -7.72 11.13
CA GLN A 232 -32.35 -9.00 11.86
C GLN A 232 -31.21 -9.91 11.37
N PHE A 233 -30.88 -9.87 10.08
CA PHE A 233 -29.80 -10.69 9.50
C PHE A 233 -28.38 -10.25 9.93
N LEU A 234 -28.23 -9.06 10.51
CA LEU A 234 -26.97 -8.50 11.00
C LEU A 234 -26.82 -8.53 12.52
N LEU A 235 -27.89 -8.72 13.29
CA LEU A 235 -27.86 -8.62 14.77
C LEU A 235 -26.83 -9.54 15.45
N LYS A 236 -26.57 -10.72 14.87
CA LYS A 236 -25.60 -11.69 15.39
C LYS A 236 -24.23 -11.62 14.73
N LYS A 237 -24.02 -10.68 13.80
CA LYS A 237 -22.78 -10.59 13.05
C LYS A 237 -21.72 -9.84 13.84
N THR A 238 -20.46 -10.21 13.67
CA THR A 238 -19.31 -9.47 14.20
C THR A 238 -18.51 -8.89 13.05
N ILE A 239 -17.96 -7.69 13.25
CA ILE A 239 -17.10 -7.03 12.27
C ILE A 239 -15.66 -7.19 12.72
N MET A 240 -14.84 -7.82 11.89
CA MET A 240 -13.43 -8.04 12.17
C MET A 240 -12.58 -7.35 11.11
N THR A 241 -11.69 -6.45 11.52
CA THR A 241 -10.75 -5.76 10.63
C THR A 241 -9.49 -6.58 10.46
N LEU A 242 -9.07 -6.79 9.21
CA LEU A 242 -7.81 -7.44 8.89
C LEU A 242 -6.63 -6.57 9.31
N ASN A 243 -5.71 -7.13 10.10
CA ASN A 243 -4.49 -6.45 10.50
C ASN A 243 -3.32 -6.89 9.61
N MET A 244 -3.04 -6.08 8.58
CA MET A 244 -1.94 -6.34 7.65
C MET A 244 -0.57 -6.38 8.34
N ALA A 245 -0.36 -5.54 9.36
CA ALA A 245 0.90 -5.52 10.10
C ALA A 245 1.11 -6.83 10.89
N ALA A 246 0.06 -7.39 11.49
CA ALA A 246 0.14 -8.68 12.17
C ALA A 246 0.37 -9.85 11.20
N LEU A 247 -0.25 -9.79 10.02
CA LEU A 247 -0.05 -10.80 8.98
C LEU A 247 1.38 -10.80 8.44
N MET A 248 1.96 -9.63 8.20
CA MET A 248 3.35 -9.45 7.75
C MET A 248 4.37 -9.56 8.89
N GLY A 249 3.93 -9.42 10.14
CA GLY A 249 4.79 -9.45 11.32
C GLY A 249 5.49 -10.81 11.46
N GLY A 250 6.82 -10.80 11.38
CA GLY A 250 7.63 -12.03 11.50
C GLY A 250 7.55 -12.97 10.30
N THR A 251 6.99 -12.57 9.16
CA THR A 251 7.11 -13.32 7.90
C THR A 251 8.46 -13.01 7.27
N ARG A 252 9.31 -14.02 7.06
CA ARG A 252 10.59 -13.86 6.35
C ARG A 252 10.42 -14.05 4.84
N PHE A 253 9.35 -14.75 4.44
CA PHE A 253 9.05 -15.05 3.05
C PHE A 253 7.59 -14.72 2.72
N ARG A 254 7.33 -14.41 1.44
CA ARG A 254 5.97 -14.17 0.91
C ARG A 254 5.02 -15.35 1.16
N GLY A 255 5.54 -16.58 1.14
CA GLY A 255 4.75 -17.79 1.39
C GLY A 255 4.15 -17.84 2.80
N ASP A 256 4.85 -17.33 3.81
CA ASP A 256 4.36 -17.29 5.18
C ASP A 256 3.11 -16.39 5.29
N PHE A 257 3.07 -15.29 4.53
CA PHE A 257 1.92 -14.41 4.45
C PHE A 257 0.73 -15.12 3.78
N GLU A 258 0.97 -15.79 2.65
CA GLU A 258 -0.07 -16.52 1.91
C GLU A 258 -0.65 -17.67 2.76
N GLU A 259 0.16 -18.41 3.51
CA GLU A 259 -0.29 -19.46 4.43
C GLU A 259 -1.17 -18.90 5.56
N ARG A 260 -0.76 -17.79 6.18
CA ARG A 260 -1.56 -17.12 7.23
C ARG A 260 -2.88 -16.60 6.69
N MET A 261 -2.86 -16.03 5.49
CA MET A 261 -4.07 -15.57 4.80
C MET A 261 -5.00 -16.73 4.44
N ASP A 262 -4.48 -17.84 3.92
CA ASP A 262 -5.27 -19.03 3.60
C ASP A 262 -5.92 -19.63 4.86
N ALA A 263 -5.16 -19.75 5.96
CA ALA A 263 -5.67 -20.22 7.25
C ALA A 263 -6.80 -19.32 7.79
N LEU A 264 -6.65 -18.00 7.64
CA LEU A 264 -7.67 -17.02 8.03
C LEU A 264 -8.92 -17.12 7.16
N LEU A 265 -8.76 -17.24 5.83
CA LEU A 265 -9.89 -17.34 4.90
C LEU A 265 -10.68 -18.63 5.10
N LYS A 266 -10.03 -19.78 5.27
CA LYS A 266 -10.70 -21.06 5.60
C LYS A 266 -11.57 -20.93 6.85
N LYS A 267 -11.03 -20.29 7.90
CA LYS A 267 -11.79 -20.09 9.15
C LYS A 267 -12.99 -19.15 8.98
N LEU A 268 -12.88 -18.15 8.10
CA LEU A 268 -13.99 -17.25 7.79
C LEU A 268 -15.05 -17.91 6.90
N GLU A 269 -14.67 -18.87 6.05
CA GLU A 269 -15.64 -19.63 5.24
C GLU A 269 -16.58 -20.49 6.10
N ASP A 270 -16.06 -21.03 7.20
CA ASP A 270 -16.83 -21.82 8.18
C ASP A 270 -17.66 -20.93 9.12
N ASN A 271 -17.24 -19.69 9.33
CA ASN A 271 -17.90 -18.75 10.24
C ASN A 271 -18.71 -17.67 9.51
N THR A 272 -19.95 -18.02 9.15
CA THR A 272 -20.85 -17.09 8.47
C THR A 272 -21.26 -15.88 9.31
N ASP A 273 -20.99 -15.87 10.61
CA ASP A 273 -21.31 -14.77 11.51
C ASP A 273 -20.29 -13.63 11.49
N VAL A 274 -19.17 -13.79 10.80
CA VAL A 274 -18.14 -12.74 10.68
C VAL A 274 -18.30 -11.98 9.37
N ILE A 275 -18.17 -10.66 9.45
CA ILE A 275 -17.98 -9.76 8.31
C ILE A 275 -16.54 -9.25 8.38
N LEU A 276 -15.73 -9.59 7.38
CA LEU A 276 -14.34 -9.16 7.30
C LEU A 276 -14.26 -7.74 6.73
N PHE A 277 -13.67 -6.80 7.46
CA PHE A 277 -13.29 -5.49 6.92
C PHE A 277 -11.83 -5.51 6.49
N ILE A 278 -11.57 -5.12 5.25
CA ILE A 278 -10.22 -4.98 4.69
C ILE A 278 -10.03 -3.51 4.36
N ASP A 279 -9.25 -2.82 5.20
CA ASP A 279 -8.78 -1.50 4.85
C ASP A 279 -7.73 -1.60 3.74
N GLU A 280 -7.70 -0.60 2.86
CA GLU A 280 -6.79 -0.57 1.70
C GLU A 280 -6.78 -1.89 0.90
N ILE A 281 -7.97 -2.39 0.53
CA ILE A 281 -8.14 -3.71 -0.10
C ILE A 281 -7.29 -3.92 -1.37
N HIS A 282 -6.87 -2.84 -2.03
CA HIS A 282 -5.98 -2.90 -3.19
C HIS A 282 -4.59 -3.47 -2.86
N THR A 283 -4.13 -3.36 -1.61
CA THR A 283 -2.83 -3.89 -1.15
C THR A 283 -2.73 -5.40 -1.28
N ILE A 284 -3.85 -6.10 -1.12
CA ILE A 284 -3.95 -7.57 -1.17
C ILE A 284 -4.21 -8.07 -2.60
N ILE A 285 -4.75 -7.21 -3.46
CA ILE A 285 -5.18 -7.57 -4.82
C ILE A 285 -4.04 -7.43 -5.83
N GLY A 286 -3.02 -6.62 -5.52
CA GLY A 286 -1.73 -6.58 -6.19
C GLY A 286 -1.74 -6.87 -7.70
N ALA A 287 -2.01 -5.84 -8.52
CA ALA A 287 -1.84 -5.92 -9.96
C ALA A 287 -0.43 -6.44 -10.28
N GLY A 288 -0.37 -7.53 -11.04
CA GLY A 288 0.91 -8.04 -11.54
C GLY A 288 1.71 -6.95 -12.25
N ALA A 289 3.02 -6.96 -11.95
CA ALA A 289 4.14 -6.37 -12.68
C ALA A 289 4.71 -4.99 -12.27
N ALA A 290 6.05 -4.98 -12.32
CA ALA A 290 7.03 -3.88 -12.47
C ALA A 290 7.93 -3.56 -11.26
N SER A 291 7.49 -3.79 -10.02
CA SER A 291 8.29 -3.37 -8.84
C SER A 291 8.19 -4.35 -7.67
N GLY A 292 8.55 -5.62 -7.90
CA GLY A 292 9.12 -6.58 -6.93
C GLY A 292 8.51 -6.81 -5.53
N GLY A 293 7.42 -6.14 -5.14
CA GLY A 293 7.05 -5.97 -3.72
C GLY A 293 5.56 -5.95 -3.39
N SER A 294 4.65 -6.17 -4.34
CA SER A 294 3.22 -6.31 -4.01
C SER A 294 2.88 -7.72 -3.53
N LEU A 295 2.20 -7.80 -2.38
CA LEU A 295 1.61 -9.02 -1.84
C LEU A 295 0.34 -9.34 -2.64
N ASP A 296 0.44 -10.19 -3.67
CA ASP A 296 -0.74 -10.61 -4.43
C ASP A 296 -1.35 -11.87 -3.81
N ALA A 297 -2.38 -11.67 -3.00
CA ALA A 297 -3.26 -12.72 -2.48
C ALA A 297 -4.65 -12.68 -3.15
N SER A 298 -4.77 -12.04 -4.32
CA SER A 298 -6.01 -12.04 -5.10
C SER A 298 -6.46 -13.45 -5.45
N ASN A 299 -5.51 -14.36 -5.68
CA ASN A 299 -5.77 -15.78 -5.99
C ASN A 299 -6.37 -16.54 -4.80
N LEU A 300 -6.08 -16.15 -3.56
CA LEU A 300 -6.68 -16.73 -2.36
C LEU A 300 -8.08 -16.17 -2.09
N LEU A 301 -8.30 -14.86 -2.33
CA LEU A 301 -9.59 -14.22 -2.12
C LEU A 301 -10.65 -14.61 -3.15
N LYS A 302 -10.27 -14.81 -4.41
CA LYS A 302 -11.19 -15.16 -5.52
C LYS A 302 -12.07 -16.39 -5.21
N PRO A 303 -11.53 -17.56 -4.81
CA PRO A 303 -12.34 -18.73 -4.48
C PRO A 303 -13.22 -18.50 -3.24
N ALA A 304 -12.66 -17.89 -2.18
CA ALA A 304 -13.41 -17.63 -0.94
C ALA A 304 -14.64 -16.74 -1.16
N LEU A 305 -14.51 -15.74 -2.05
CA LEU A 305 -15.60 -14.84 -2.44
C LEU A 305 -16.53 -15.44 -3.50
N ALA A 306 -16.11 -16.46 -4.25
CA ALA A 306 -16.89 -17.06 -5.33
C ALA A 306 -18.14 -17.77 -4.82
N ASN A 307 -18.03 -18.46 -3.69
CA ASN A 307 -19.10 -19.25 -3.11
C ASN A 307 -20.11 -18.42 -2.31
N GLY A 308 -19.81 -17.13 -2.07
CA GLY A 308 -20.67 -16.20 -1.32
C GLY A 308 -20.82 -16.50 0.17
N ARG A 309 -20.01 -17.44 0.69
CA ARG A 309 -19.94 -17.79 2.12
C ARG A 309 -19.20 -16.70 2.91
N LEU A 310 -18.05 -16.26 2.39
CA LEU A 310 -17.33 -15.12 2.92
C LEU A 310 -18.07 -13.81 2.58
N ARG A 311 -18.33 -13.00 3.59
CA ARG A 311 -18.76 -11.61 3.43
C ARG A 311 -17.64 -10.68 3.87
N CYS A 312 -17.28 -9.74 3.02
CA CYS A 312 -16.31 -8.72 3.37
C CYS A 312 -16.73 -7.33 2.89
N VAL A 313 -16.17 -6.33 3.55
CA VAL A 313 -16.24 -4.93 3.14
C VAL A 313 -14.82 -4.45 2.86
N GLY A 314 -14.58 -3.90 1.67
CA GLY A 314 -13.30 -3.31 1.32
C GLY A 314 -13.34 -1.80 1.39
N ALA A 315 -12.21 -1.15 1.68
CA ALA A 315 -12.02 0.29 1.46
C ALA A 315 -10.83 0.55 0.53
N THR A 316 -10.94 1.54 -0.36
CA THR A 316 -9.87 1.91 -1.29
C THR A 316 -10.02 3.34 -1.79
N THR A 317 -8.99 3.90 -2.42
CA THR A 317 -9.07 5.20 -3.11
C THR A 317 -9.60 5.07 -4.52
N TRP A 318 -10.04 6.19 -5.11
CA TRP A 318 -10.45 6.25 -6.52
C TRP A 318 -9.33 5.83 -7.47
N LYS A 319 -8.10 6.28 -7.20
CA LYS A 319 -6.92 5.97 -8.01
C LYS A 319 -6.67 4.46 -8.06
N GLU A 320 -6.63 3.81 -6.90
CA GLU A 320 -6.41 2.36 -6.80
C GLU A 320 -7.60 1.55 -7.31
N TYR A 321 -8.83 2.01 -7.07
CA TYR A 321 -10.02 1.33 -7.58
C TYR A 321 -9.97 1.22 -9.10
N ASN A 322 -9.76 2.33 -9.81
CA ASN A 322 -9.73 2.34 -11.28
C ASN A 322 -8.48 1.62 -11.84
N MET A 323 -7.33 1.74 -11.16
CA MET A 323 -6.06 1.20 -11.66
C MET A 323 -5.92 -0.32 -11.45
N ILE A 324 -6.41 -0.83 -10.32
CA ILE A 324 -6.19 -2.21 -9.84
C ILE A 324 -7.51 -2.97 -9.74
N PHE A 325 -8.44 -2.47 -8.94
CA PHE A 325 -9.62 -3.24 -8.50
C PHE A 325 -10.63 -3.47 -9.64
N GLU A 326 -10.93 -2.44 -10.41
CA GLU A 326 -11.90 -2.48 -11.51
C GLU A 326 -11.42 -3.34 -12.68
N LYS A 327 -10.10 -3.40 -12.88
CA LYS A 327 -9.48 -4.24 -13.93
C LYS A 327 -9.56 -5.73 -13.63
N ASP A 328 -9.61 -6.12 -12.36
CA ASP A 328 -9.82 -7.53 -11.98
C ASP A 328 -11.29 -7.92 -12.17
N MET A 329 -11.58 -8.58 -13.30
CA MET A 329 -12.91 -9.07 -13.65
C MET A 329 -13.47 -10.12 -12.69
N ALA A 330 -12.64 -10.87 -11.97
CA ALA A 330 -13.12 -11.88 -11.04
C ALA A 330 -13.62 -11.23 -9.75
N LEU A 331 -12.86 -10.27 -9.20
CA LEU A 331 -13.21 -9.56 -7.97
C LEU A 331 -14.31 -8.52 -8.20
N SER A 332 -14.24 -7.70 -9.24
CA SER A 332 -15.28 -6.70 -9.55
C SER A 332 -16.69 -7.29 -9.70
N ARG A 333 -16.81 -8.57 -10.10
CA ARG A 333 -18.09 -9.29 -10.17
C ARG A 333 -18.64 -9.74 -8.81
N ARG A 334 -17.87 -9.64 -7.73
CA ARG A 334 -18.25 -9.99 -6.34
C ARG A 334 -18.50 -8.79 -5.46
N PHE A 335 -17.99 -7.62 -5.85
CA PHE A 335 -18.15 -6.39 -5.11
C PHE A 335 -19.19 -5.45 -5.72
N GLN A 336 -19.70 -4.54 -4.89
CA GLN A 336 -20.53 -3.43 -5.30
C GLN A 336 -19.95 -2.14 -4.74
N LYS A 337 -19.69 -1.18 -5.63
CA LYS A 337 -19.15 0.13 -5.27
C LYS A 337 -20.14 0.94 -4.42
N VAL A 338 -19.62 1.56 -3.36
CA VAL A 338 -20.25 2.61 -2.55
C VAL A 338 -19.33 3.82 -2.59
N GLU A 339 -19.80 4.92 -3.14
CA GLU A 339 -19.00 6.15 -3.24
C GLU A 339 -19.06 6.91 -1.92
N VAL A 340 -17.89 7.30 -1.41
CA VAL A 340 -17.75 8.11 -0.19
C VAL A 340 -17.07 9.42 -0.57
N ASN A 341 -17.87 10.48 -0.61
CA ASN A 341 -17.39 11.80 -1.03
C ASN A 341 -16.88 12.61 0.17
N GLU A 342 -16.00 13.56 -0.11
CA GLU A 342 -15.61 14.59 0.87
C GLU A 342 -16.87 15.34 1.35
N PRO A 343 -17.07 15.51 2.67
CA PRO A 343 -18.21 16.25 3.19
C PRO A 343 -18.09 17.74 2.86
N ASP A 344 -19.23 18.43 2.83
CA ASP A 344 -19.24 19.88 2.73
C ASP A 344 -18.80 20.54 4.06
N GLU A 345 -18.70 21.88 4.08
CA GLU A 345 -18.22 22.59 5.28
C GLU A 345 -19.17 22.43 6.47
N GLU A 346 -20.48 22.39 6.24
CA GLU A 346 -21.45 22.27 7.34
C GLU A 346 -21.48 20.85 7.90
N ASP A 347 -21.39 19.83 7.04
CA ASP A 347 -21.31 18.43 7.46
C ASP A 347 -19.95 18.13 8.12
N ALA A 348 -18.85 18.69 7.62
CA ALA A 348 -17.55 18.62 8.30
C ALA A 348 -17.61 19.29 9.68
N TYR A 349 -18.27 20.45 9.81
CA TYR A 349 -18.48 21.10 11.11
C TYR A 349 -19.27 20.19 12.07
N LYS A 350 -20.35 19.55 11.62
CA LYS A 350 -21.12 18.60 12.44
C LYS A 350 -20.26 17.41 12.88
N ILE A 351 -19.39 16.90 12.01
CA ILE A 351 -18.45 15.84 12.36
C ILE A 351 -17.51 16.31 13.49
N LEU A 352 -16.90 17.49 13.35
CA LEU A 352 -16.05 18.05 14.39
C LEU A 352 -16.80 18.30 15.71
N ASP A 353 -18.02 18.83 15.65
CA ASP A 353 -18.85 19.08 16.83
C ASP A 353 -19.30 17.78 17.53
N GLY A 354 -19.53 16.71 16.75
CA GLY A 354 -19.80 15.37 17.30
C GLY A 354 -18.58 14.73 17.97
N LEU A 355 -17.38 14.96 17.45
CA LEU A 355 -16.12 14.45 18.01
C LEU A 355 -15.62 15.30 19.19
N LYS A 356 -16.00 16.59 19.23
CA LYS A 356 -15.57 17.58 20.22
C LYS A 356 -15.57 17.06 21.67
N PRO A 357 -16.62 16.41 22.22
CA PRO A 357 -16.62 16.00 23.62
C PRO A 357 -15.48 15.03 23.98
N ARG A 358 -15.07 14.17 23.04
CA ARG A 358 -13.97 13.22 23.24
C ARG A 358 -12.62 13.94 23.27
N TYR A 359 -12.38 14.84 22.33
CA TYR A 359 -11.15 15.64 22.28
C TYR A 359 -11.05 16.63 23.45
N GLU A 360 -12.15 17.25 23.87
CA GLU A 360 -12.18 18.10 25.07
C GLU A 360 -11.78 17.33 26.32
N LYS A 361 -12.34 16.13 26.51
CA LYS A 361 -11.98 15.24 27.62
C LYS A 361 -10.53 14.77 27.53
N PHE A 362 -10.09 14.34 26.34
CA PHE A 362 -8.75 13.81 26.13
C PHE A 362 -7.67 14.87 26.39
N HIS A 363 -7.83 16.08 25.87
CA HIS A 363 -6.86 17.18 26.02
C HIS A 363 -7.07 18.04 27.25
N SER A 364 -8.20 17.89 27.95
CA SER A 364 -8.62 18.78 29.04
C SER A 364 -8.72 20.25 28.59
N VAL A 365 -9.41 20.49 27.47
CA VAL A 365 -9.61 21.82 26.85
C VAL A 365 -11.09 22.01 26.50
N GLN A 366 -11.47 23.22 26.08
CA GLN A 366 -12.79 23.50 25.53
C GLN A 366 -12.69 24.13 24.15
N TYR A 367 -13.42 23.65 23.15
CA TYR A 367 -13.45 24.25 21.82
C TYR A 367 -14.64 25.21 21.68
N ALA A 368 -14.37 26.45 21.26
CA ALA A 368 -15.43 27.37 20.88
C ALA A 368 -16.10 26.90 19.57
N PRO A 369 -17.42 27.04 19.39
CA PRO A 369 -18.06 26.68 18.11
C PRO A 369 -17.44 27.39 16.90
N ALA A 370 -17.03 28.65 17.09
CA ALA A 370 -16.32 29.42 16.07
C ALA A 370 -14.93 28.86 15.72
N SER A 371 -14.24 28.19 16.66
CA SER A 371 -12.94 27.57 16.37
C SER A 371 -13.11 26.35 15.47
N LEU A 372 -14.15 25.53 15.66
CA LEU A 372 -14.42 24.38 14.79
C LEU A 372 -14.79 24.82 13.37
N ARG A 373 -15.66 25.83 13.23
CA ARG A 373 -15.96 26.44 11.92
C ARG A 373 -14.70 27.00 11.25
N SER A 374 -13.84 27.66 12.04
CA SER A 374 -12.57 28.17 11.55
C SER A 374 -11.61 27.06 11.10
N ALA A 375 -11.54 25.94 11.82
CA ALA A 375 -10.72 24.80 11.44
C ALA A 375 -11.16 24.21 10.10
N VAL A 376 -12.46 24.03 9.89
CA VAL A 376 -13.02 23.54 8.61
C VAL A 376 -12.73 24.52 7.47
N ALA A 377 -13.12 25.80 7.63
CA ALA A 377 -12.99 26.79 6.57
C ALA A 377 -11.53 27.04 6.16
N LEU A 378 -10.63 27.19 7.14
CA LEU A 378 -9.23 27.48 6.88
C LEU A 378 -8.47 26.23 6.37
N SER A 379 -8.76 25.02 6.89
CA SER A 379 -8.15 23.80 6.33
C SER A 379 -8.58 23.54 4.89
N ARG A 380 -9.87 23.76 4.57
CA ARG A 380 -10.36 23.67 3.19
C ARG A 380 -9.61 24.64 2.27
N ARG A 381 -9.38 25.86 2.74
CA ARG A 381 -8.78 26.94 1.95
C ARG A 381 -7.26 26.81 1.76
N TYR A 382 -6.54 26.41 2.81
CA TYR A 382 -5.07 26.50 2.83
C TYR A 382 -4.35 25.14 2.84
N ILE A 383 -5.07 24.03 3.08
CA ILE A 383 -4.52 22.67 3.07
C ILE A 383 -5.22 21.89 1.94
N SER A 384 -4.62 21.91 0.74
CA SER A 384 -5.22 21.38 -0.49
C SER A 384 -4.86 19.92 -0.79
N ASP A 385 -3.76 19.43 -0.22
CA ASP A 385 -3.24 18.07 -0.38
C ASP A 385 -4.04 17.01 0.41
N ARG A 386 -4.83 17.45 1.39
CA ARG A 386 -5.70 16.60 2.22
C ARG A 386 -7.18 16.93 2.07
N ARG A 387 -8.03 15.98 2.47
CA ARG A 387 -9.49 16.06 2.36
C ARG A 387 -10.15 16.27 3.72
N LEU A 388 -11.33 16.88 3.72
CA LEU A 388 -12.24 16.88 4.85
C LEU A 388 -12.85 15.47 5.05
N PRO A 389 -13.22 15.10 6.30
CA PRO A 389 -13.04 15.87 7.52
C PRO A 389 -11.63 15.77 8.13
N ASP A 390 -10.79 14.83 7.67
CA ASP A 390 -9.48 14.48 8.27
C ASP A 390 -8.60 15.71 8.59
N LYS A 391 -8.34 16.57 7.61
CA LYS A 391 -7.52 17.76 7.82
C LYS A 391 -8.07 18.73 8.88
N ALA A 392 -9.38 18.79 9.07
CA ALA A 392 -10.00 19.66 10.07
C ALA A 392 -9.97 19.02 11.46
N ILE A 393 -10.08 17.69 11.54
CA ILE A 393 -9.91 16.92 12.78
C ILE A 393 -8.46 17.03 13.26
N ASP A 394 -7.47 16.91 12.37
CA ASP A 394 -6.04 17.07 12.68
C ASP A 394 -5.75 18.44 13.30
N LEU A 395 -6.28 19.53 12.72
CA LEU A 395 -6.14 20.87 13.30
C LEU A 395 -6.80 21.00 14.68
N MET A 396 -7.97 20.38 14.87
CA MET A 396 -8.66 20.38 16.16
C MET A 396 -7.84 19.65 17.22
N ASP A 397 -7.29 18.49 16.86
CA ASP A 397 -6.44 17.67 17.73
C ASP A 397 -5.14 18.39 18.08
N GLU A 398 -4.42 18.93 17.09
CA GLU A 398 -3.16 19.65 17.30
C GLU A 398 -3.35 20.91 18.16
N ALA A 399 -4.48 21.63 17.98
CA ALA A 399 -4.80 22.77 18.84
C ALA A 399 -5.01 22.36 20.31
N GLY A 400 -5.65 21.20 20.54
CA GLY A 400 -5.85 20.61 21.86
C GLY A 400 -4.53 20.16 22.48
N ALA A 401 -3.73 19.41 21.73
CA ALA A 401 -2.42 18.94 22.13
C ALA A 401 -1.49 20.10 22.48
N GLY A 402 -1.47 21.16 21.67
CA GLY A 402 -0.66 22.35 21.92
C GLY A 402 -1.01 23.06 23.22
N ALA A 403 -2.29 23.19 23.56
CA ALA A 403 -2.73 23.75 24.84
C ALA A 403 -2.33 22.85 26.03
N ARG A 404 -2.46 21.53 25.87
CA ARG A 404 -2.06 20.55 26.88
C ARG A 404 -0.56 20.57 27.16
N VAL A 405 0.27 20.59 26.11
CA VAL A 405 1.74 20.68 26.22
C VAL A 405 2.16 21.98 26.90
N ALA A 406 1.44 23.08 26.66
CA ALA A 406 1.64 24.35 27.35
C ALA A 406 1.15 24.38 28.81
N GLY A 407 0.59 23.28 29.34
CA GLY A 407 0.05 23.19 30.69
C GLY A 407 -1.24 23.99 30.91
N GLN A 408 -1.94 24.37 29.84
CA GLN A 408 -3.12 25.24 29.88
C GLN A 408 -4.42 24.43 30.01
N LEU A 409 -4.63 23.80 31.17
CA LEU A 409 -5.83 23.02 31.46
C LEU A 409 -7.09 23.90 31.43
N ASN A 410 -8.19 23.35 30.90
CA ASN A 410 -9.49 24.00 30.70
C ASN A 410 -9.43 25.28 29.84
N ARG A 411 -8.36 25.48 29.06
CA ARG A 411 -8.27 26.60 28.15
C ARG A 411 -9.33 26.48 27.07
N ARG A 412 -9.98 27.60 26.77
CA ARG A 412 -10.89 27.72 25.64
C ARG A 412 -10.12 28.03 24.35
N ILE A 413 -10.14 27.09 23.41
CA ILE A 413 -9.55 27.21 22.08
C ILE A 413 -10.47 28.08 21.21
N THR A 414 -9.88 29.05 20.53
CA THR A 414 -10.57 30.08 19.75
C THR A 414 -10.21 29.99 18.26
N SER A 415 -10.92 30.74 17.41
CA SER A 415 -10.57 30.85 15.98
C SER A 415 -9.15 31.38 15.77
N THR A 416 -8.69 32.28 16.64
CA THR A 416 -7.31 32.82 16.56
C THR A 416 -6.24 31.77 16.81
N ASP A 417 -6.56 30.69 17.52
CA ASP A 417 -5.65 29.57 17.73
C ASP A 417 -5.54 28.73 16.46
N MET A 418 -6.67 28.48 15.78
CA MET A 418 -6.70 27.80 14.48
C MET A 418 -5.94 28.58 13.41
N GLU A 419 -6.11 29.91 13.36
CA GLU A 419 -5.36 30.80 12.45
C GLU A 419 -3.85 30.68 12.67
N LYS A 420 -3.38 30.75 13.93
CA LYS A 420 -1.95 30.63 14.27
C LYS A 420 -1.40 29.26 13.90
N LEU A 421 -2.19 28.22 14.11
CA LEU A 421 -1.79 26.84 13.85
C LEU A 421 -1.63 26.60 12.35
N ILE A 422 -2.62 26.99 11.54
CA ILE A 422 -2.52 26.91 10.07
C ILE A 422 -1.40 27.79 9.54
N SER A 423 -1.19 28.97 10.12
CA SER A 423 -0.07 29.83 9.74
C SER A 423 1.28 29.15 9.96
N ARG A 424 1.42 28.34 11.02
CA ARG A 424 2.60 27.54 11.28
C ARG A 424 2.75 26.38 10.30
N ILE A 425 1.66 25.67 10.00
CA ILE A 425 1.68 24.51 9.07
C ILE A 425 2.00 24.96 7.65
N THR A 426 1.35 26.02 7.18
CA THR A 426 1.37 26.46 5.78
C THR A 426 2.42 27.53 5.50
N GLY A 427 3.01 28.14 6.52
CA GLY A 427 3.90 29.30 6.39
C GLY A 427 3.19 30.61 6.01
N ILE A 428 1.88 30.57 5.79
CA ILE A 428 1.09 31.74 5.38
C ILE A 428 0.86 32.65 6.59
N PRO A 429 1.18 33.95 6.55
CA PRO A 429 0.99 34.85 7.70
C PRO A 429 -0.47 34.98 8.16
N THR A 430 -0.72 34.99 9.47
CA THR A 430 -2.08 35.24 10.01
C THR A 430 -2.71 36.56 9.55
N SER A 431 -1.89 37.56 9.16
CA SER A 431 -2.35 38.83 8.61
C SER A 431 -3.05 38.68 7.25
N SER A 432 -2.61 37.75 6.40
CA SER A 432 -3.24 37.47 5.10
C SER A 432 -4.49 36.61 5.24
N MET A 433 -4.63 35.83 6.33
CA MET A 433 -5.84 35.04 6.63
C MET A 433 -7.00 35.89 7.18
N LYS A 434 -6.70 37.03 7.82
CA LYS A 434 -7.71 37.97 8.28
C LYS A 434 -8.34 38.71 7.11
N THR A 435 -9.53 39.27 7.35
CA THR A 435 -10.32 40.19 6.51
C THR A 435 -9.54 41.33 5.82
N SER A 436 -8.24 41.49 6.10
CA SER A 436 -7.26 42.26 5.34
C SER A 436 -7.27 41.91 3.85
N GLU A 437 -7.45 40.65 3.46
CA GLU A 437 -7.42 40.27 2.04
C GLU A 437 -8.57 40.92 1.25
N LYS A 438 -9.79 40.98 1.80
CA LYS A 438 -10.90 41.73 1.17
C LYS A 438 -10.57 43.21 1.02
N LYS A 439 -9.97 43.84 2.04
CA LYS A 439 -9.54 45.24 1.97
C LYS A 439 -8.37 45.47 1.02
N ALA A 440 -7.45 44.51 0.92
CA ALA A 440 -6.31 44.55 0.01
C ALA A 440 -6.79 44.46 -1.44
N ILE A 441 -7.76 43.60 -1.72
CA ILE A 441 -8.38 43.47 -3.05
C ILE A 441 -9.18 44.71 -3.40
N LEU A 442 -10.03 45.22 -2.49
CA LEU A 442 -10.82 46.43 -2.72
C LEU A 442 -9.96 47.66 -3.06
N ASN A 443 -8.72 47.71 -2.56
CA ASN A 443 -7.79 48.80 -2.81
C ASN A 443 -6.66 48.40 -3.78
N LEU A 444 -6.75 47.24 -4.42
CA LEU A 444 -5.65 46.65 -5.20
C LEU A 444 -5.28 47.54 -6.39
N GLU A 445 -6.28 48.02 -7.13
CA GLU A 445 -6.09 48.88 -8.29
C GLU A 445 -5.35 50.17 -7.90
N GLU A 446 -5.77 50.82 -6.80
CA GLU A 446 -5.16 52.05 -6.31
C GLU A 446 -3.72 51.82 -5.83
N GLN A 447 -3.46 50.70 -5.15
CA GLN A 447 -2.12 50.34 -4.67
C GLN A 447 -1.16 50.00 -5.81
N LEU A 448 -1.65 49.31 -6.86
CA LEU A 448 -0.86 49.02 -8.06
C LEU A 448 -0.54 50.28 -8.86
N LYS A 449 -1.50 51.20 -9.04
CA LYS A 449 -1.28 52.48 -9.74
C LYS A 449 -0.28 53.40 -9.03
N LYS A 450 -0.11 53.27 -7.70
CA LYS A 450 0.93 54.00 -6.94
C LYS A 450 2.35 53.52 -7.25
N ARG A 451 2.51 52.29 -7.74
CA ARG A 451 3.81 51.65 -7.98
C ARG A 451 4.13 51.52 -9.47
N ILE A 452 3.12 51.41 -10.32
CA ILE A 452 3.26 51.11 -11.74
C ILE A 452 2.65 52.25 -12.55
N PHE A 453 3.49 52.93 -13.32
CA PHE A 453 3.08 54.10 -14.10
C PHE A 453 2.74 53.71 -15.55
N GLY A 454 1.61 54.21 -16.04
CA GLY A 454 1.23 54.13 -17.46
C GLY A 454 0.67 52.79 -17.94
N GLN A 455 0.43 51.84 -17.03
CA GLN A 455 -0.13 50.50 -17.36
C GLN A 455 -1.57 50.31 -16.85
N ASP A 456 -2.35 51.39 -16.79
CA ASP A 456 -3.67 51.43 -16.14
C ASP A 456 -4.64 50.37 -16.67
N ALA A 457 -4.64 50.11 -17.98
CA ALA A 457 -5.50 49.09 -18.58
C ALA A 457 -5.17 47.67 -18.08
N ALA A 458 -3.88 47.35 -17.95
CA ALA A 458 -3.44 46.05 -17.42
C ALA A 458 -3.77 45.93 -15.93
N ILE A 459 -3.54 46.99 -15.16
CA ILE A 459 -3.86 47.03 -13.72
C ILE A 459 -5.37 46.84 -13.49
N THR A 460 -6.20 47.52 -14.27
CA THR A 460 -7.67 47.41 -14.19
C THR A 460 -8.13 45.99 -14.52
N ALA A 461 -7.60 45.38 -15.58
CA ALA A 461 -7.96 44.02 -15.98
C ALA A 461 -7.57 42.97 -14.93
N VAL A 462 -6.38 43.11 -14.33
CA VAL A 462 -5.91 42.22 -13.26
C VAL A 462 -6.77 42.37 -12.01
N SER A 463 -7.05 43.62 -11.60
CA SER A 463 -7.84 43.89 -10.40
C SER A 463 -9.26 43.34 -10.52
N ALA A 464 -9.93 43.59 -11.66
CA ALA A 464 -11.29 43.09 -11.91
C ALA A 464 -11.38 41.55 -11.92
N ALA A 465 -10.39 40.87 -12.50
CA ALA A 465 -10.35 39.41 -12.52
C ALA A 465 -10.20 38.81 -11.11
N LEU A 466 -9.33 39.40 -10.28
CA LEU A 466 -9.10 38.95 -8.91
C LEU A 466 -10.29 39.27 -8.00
N GLU A 467 -10.93 40.42 -8.16
CA GLU A 467 -12.19 40.76 -7.51
C GLU A 467 -13.29 39.73 -7.84
N THR A 468 -13.39 39.33 -9.11
CA THR A 468 -14.37 38.33 -9.58
C THR A 468 -14.10 36.95 -8.99
N SER A 469 -12.84 36.50 -8.97
CA SER A 469 -12.45 35.25 -8.30
C SER A 469 -12.87 35.28 -6.83
N ARG A 470 -12.58 36.38 -6.14
CA ARG A 470 -12.79 36.51 -4.69
C ARG A 470 -14.23 36.79 -4.29
N ALA A 471 -15.08 37.18 -5.23
CA ALA A 471 -16.53 37.18 -5.09
C ALA A 471 -17.13 35.75 -5.09
N GLY A 472 -16.31 34.71 -5.31
CA GLY A 472 -16.77 33.31 -5.35
C GLY A 472 -17.53 32.97 -6.63
N LEU A 473 -17.36 33.79 -7.68
CA LEU A 473 -18.01 33.60 -8.98
C LEU A 473 -17.19 32.70 -9.93
N GLN A 474 -16.03 32.21 -9.47
CA GLN A 474 -15.17 31.27 -10.20
C GLN A 474 -15.21 29.87 -9.60
N SER A 475 -14.90 28.86 -10.42
CA SER A 475 -14.79 27.47 -9.98
C SER A 475 -13.59 27.27 -9.02
N PRO A 476 -13.75 26.51 -7.92
CA PRO A 476 -12.69 26.31 -6.93
C PRO A 476 -11.47 25.56 -7.47
N ASP A 477 -11.61 24.80 -8.55
CA ASP A 477 -10.52 24.02 -9.17
C ASP A 477 -9.66 24.83 -10.16
N LYS A 478 -9.82 26.17 -10.21
CA LYS A 478 -9.09 27.04 -11.15
C LYS A 478 -8.24 28.07 -10.41
N PRO A 479 -7.12 28.53 -11.01
CA PRO A 479 -6.35 29.64 -10.46
C PRO A 479 -7.19 30.91 -10.32
N ASP A 480 -6.89 31.73 -9.31
CA ASP A 480 -7.56 33.00 -9.02
C ASP A 480 -7.53 34.00 -10.19
N GLY A 481 -6.56 33.86 -11.10
CA GLY A 481 -6.46 34.63 -12.33
C GLY A 481 -5.39 34.07 -13.25
N VAL A 482 -5.68 34.04 -14.56
CA VAL A 482 -4.74 33.64 -15.60
C VAL A 482 -4.55 34.81 -16.54
N PHE A 483 -3.34 35.35 -16.59
CA PHE A 483 -3.03 36.57 -17.32
C PHE A 483 -1.90 36.35 -18.32
N LEU A 484 -2.01 37.01 -19.48
CA LEU A 484 -0.93 37.13 -20.47
C LEU A 484 -0.58 38.62 -20.61
N PHE A 485 0.58 39.01 -20.09
CA PHE A 485 1.08 40.38 -20.24
C PHE A 485 1.86 40.54 -21.55
N ALA A 486 1.23 41.18 -22.53
CA ALA A 486 1.80 41.44 -23.84
C ALA A 486 2.40 42.85 -23.92
N GLY A 487 3.62 42.96 -24.45
CA GLY A 487 4.33 44.23 -24.63
C GLY A 487 5.85 44.02 -24.78
N PRO A 488 6.63 45.06 -25.14
CA PRO A 488 8.09 44.97 -25.18
C PRO A 488 8.70 44.74 -23.79
N THR A 489 9.96 44.31 -23.74
CA THR A 489 10.72 44.21 -22.47
C THR A 489 10.87 45.59 -21.82
N GLY A 490 10.94 45.63 -20.49
CA GLY A 490 11.08 46.90 -19.74
C GLY A 490 9.80 47.71 -19.53
N THR A 491 8.65 47.26 -20.02
CA THR A 491 7.35 47.96 -19.85
C THR A 491 6.66 47.75 -18.50
N GLY A 492 7.29 47.04 -17.56
CA GLY A 492 6.76 46.81 -16.21
C GLY A 492 5.94 45.53 -16.02
N LYS A 493 5.92 44.60 -16.99
CA LYS A 493 5.18 43.32 -16.89
C LYS A 493 5.55 42.50 -15.65
N THR A 494 6.86 42.29 -15.43
CA THR A 494 7.36 41.55 -14.27
C THR A 494 7.14 42.33 -12.98
N GLU A 495 7.25 43.66 -13.04
CA GLU A 495 7.07 44.54 -11.89
C GLU A 495 5.61 44.53 -11.40
N LEU A 496 4.66 44.41 -12.33
CA LEU A 496 3.25 44.23 -12.01
C LEU A 496 3.02 42.93 -11.25
N SER A 497 3.57 41.80 -11.71
CA SER A 497 3.46 40.52 -11.01
C SER A 497 4.11 40.54 -9.62
N LYS A 498 5.28 41.18 -9.47
CA LYS A 498 5.95 41.33 -8.18
C LYS A 498 5.16 42.19 -7.21
N SER A 499 4.73 43.37 -7.65
CA SER A 499 3.92 44.29 -6.83
C SER A 499 2.61 43.65 -6.41
N LEU A 500 1.99 42.88 -7.31
CA LEU A 500 0.78 42.10 -7.01
C LEU A 500 1.04 41.08 -5.89
N ALA A 501 2.12 40.31 -5.98
CA ALA A 501 2.49 39.32 -4.96
C ALA A 501 2.74 39.98 -3.60
N GLU A 502 3.47 41.11 -3.57
CA GLU A 502 3.73 41.88 -2.35
C GLU A 502 2.45 42.44 -1.72
N ILE A 503 1.56 43.04 -2.51
CA ILE A 503 0.30 43.62 -2.02
C ILE A 503 -0.62 42.53 -1.45
N LEU A 504 -0.68 41.38 -2.11
CA LEU A 504 -1.48 40.23 -1.66
C LEU A 504 -0.80 39.45 -0.53
N GLY A 505 0.48 39.69 -0.26
CA GLY A 505 1.25 38.96 0.75
C GLY A 505 1.45 37.49 0.40
N ILE A 506 1.61 37.19 -0.89
CA ILE A 506 1.84 35.84 -1.43
C ILE A 506 3.25 35.70 -1.99
N GLU A 507 3.74 34.47 -2.11
CA GLU A 507 5.06 34.20 -2.66
C GLU A 507 5.13 34.50 -4.17
N PHE A 508 6.21 35.14 -4.61
CA PHE A 508 6.47 35.38 -6.03
C PHE A 508 7.40 34.30 -6.58
N ILE A 509 6.82 33.34 -7.31
CA ILE A 509 7.56 32.29 -8.01
C ILE A 509 7.75 32.70 -9.47
N ARG A 510 8.98 32.68 -9.97
CA ARG A 510 9.33 33.03 -11.36
C ARG A 510 9.92 31.82 -12.07
N PHE A 511 9.28 31.42 -13.16
CA PHE A 511 9.82 30.47 -14.12
C PHE A 511 10.29 31.22 -15.38
N ASP A 512 11.57 31.08 -15.75
CA ASP A 512 12.10 31.70 -16.97
C ASP A 512 11.83 30.80 -18.19
N MET A 513 10.83 31.16 -18.99
CA MET A 513 10.44 30.37 -20.17
C MET A 513 11.56 30.22 -21.21
N SER A 514 12.59 31.08 -21.18
CA SER A 514 13.77 30.97 -22.04
C SER A 514 14.59 29.72 -21.71
N GLU A 515 14.55 29.26 -20.45
CA GLU A 515 15.25 28.06 -19.99
C GLU A 515 14.53 26.75 -20.37
N TYR A 516 13.27 26.84 -20.82
CA TYR A 516 12.41 25.71 -21.19
C TYR A 516 12.18 25.56 -22.70
N MET A 517 12.98 26.23 -23.54
CA MET A 517 12.86 26.10 -25.00
C MET A 517 13.22 24.71 -25.52
N GLU A 518 14.12 24.01 -24.83
CA GLU A 518 14.54 22.67 -25.21
C GLU A 518 13.58 21.61 -24.67
N ARG A 519 13.26 20.60 -25.49
CA ARG A 519 12.33 19.51 -25.12
C ARG A 519 12.72 18.79 -23.83
N HIS A 520 14.01 18.68 -23.54
CA HIS A 520 14.53 18.01 -22.35
C HIS A 520 14.51 18.90 -21.10
N ALA A 521 14.41 20.22 -21.23
CA ALA A 521 14.32 21.13 -20.09
C ALA A 521 12.92 21.13 -19.46
N VAL A 522 11.90 20.71 -20.21
CA VAL A 522 10.51 20.59 -19.72
C VAL A 522 10.41 19.65 -18.51
N SER A 523 11.24 18.60 -18.44
CA SER A 523 11.25 17.70 -17.29
C SER A 523 11.66 18.37 -15.98
N ARG A 524 12.36 19.52 -16.03
CA ARG A 524 12.65 20.35 -14.85
C ARG A 524 11.43 21.13 -14.33
N LEU A 525 10.32 21.17 -15.07
CA LEU A 525 9.08 21.84 -14.64
C LEU A 525 7.98 20.83 -14.27
N ILE A 526 7.86 19.73 -15.02
CA ILE A 526 6.78 18.74 -14.84
C ILE A 526 7.27 17.40 -14.24
N GLY A 527 8.58 17.28 -13.97
CA GLY A 527 9.23 16.02 -13.59
C GLY A 527 9.65 15.18 -14.81
N SER A 528 10.66 14.33 -14.62
CA SER A 528 11.05 13.34 -15.63
C SER A 528 9.93 12.30 -15.82
N PRO A 529 9.82 11.64 -16.99
CA PRO A 529 8.89 10.51 -17.16
C PRO A 529 9.28 9.31 -16.26
N PRO A 530 8.32 8.42 -15.93
CA PRO A 530 8.62 7.17 -15.24
C PRO A 530 9.73 6.38 -15.94
N GLY A 531 10.79 6.02 -15.19
CA GLY A 531 11.94 5.28 -15.72
C GLY A 531 13.16 6.12 -16.12
N TYR A 532 13.12 7.45 -15.97
CA TYR A 532 14.26 8.35 -16.16
C TYR A 532 14.78 8.91 -14.83
N ILE A 533 16.08 9.22 -14.77
CA ILE A 533 16.72 9.85 -13.61
C ILE A 533 15.98 11.16 -13.28
N GLY A 534 15.58 11.34 -12.01
CA GLY A 534 14.79 12.49 -11.55
C GLY A 534 13.27 12.31 -11.59
N TYR A 535 12.75 11.10 -11.86
CA TYR A 535 11.30 10.82 -11.85
C TYR A 535 10.60 11.15 -10.53
N GLU A 536 11.28 10.99 -9.39
CA GLU A 536 10.72 11.28 -8.05
C GLU A 536 10.90 12.74 -7.62
N GLN A 537 11.70 13.51 -8.35
CA GLN A 537 11.93 14.94 -8.11
C GLN A 537 11.14 15.73 -9.15
N GLY A 538 9.84 15.93 -8.89
CA GLY A 538 9.11 17.02 -9.54
C GLY A 538 9.88 18.32 -9.29
N GLY A 539 10.16 19.09 -10.35
CA GLY A 539 11.01 20.27 -10.29
C GLY A 539 10.40 21.46 -9.58
#